data_AF-A0A535DZ64-F1
#
_entry.id   AF-A0A535DZ64-F1
#
_cell.length_a   1.000
_cell.length_b   1.000
_cell.length_c   1.000
_cell.angle_alpha   90.00
_cell.angle_beta   90.00
_cell.angle_gamma   90.00
#
_symmetry.space_group_name_H-M   'P 1'
#
loop_
_entity.id
_entity.type
_entity.pdbx_description
1 polymer ?
#
loop_
_entity_poly.entity_id
_entity_poly.type
_entity_poly.pdbx_seq_one_letter_code
_entity_poly.pdbx_strand_id
1 'polypeptide(L)'
;MGQRGTLADRIEFFQPVFEAGGAPLYAYLTQRAAAEVTWPTSPFRLSLEQFIDERPERFLWLRVLALVHRWVLAGEQPELAAYYPTAGGTLGPASVAWDLFRDAVSRHGPELPELLCLPLQHNEVGRAAALACGFMLVSREIKLPLRLLEVGASAGLLLRWDYYLGRPWFEALFVTIQVRA
;
A
#
# COMPACT_ATOMS: atom_id res chain seq x y z
N MET A 1 -12.36 -15.73 -19.26
CA MET A 1 -12.58 -14.43 -18.60
C MET A 1 -12.98 -14.76 -17.17
N GLY A 2 -12.01 -14.83 -16.25
CA GLY A 2 -12.26 -15.27 -14.87
C GLY A 2 -13.26 -14.34 -14.19
N GLN A 3 -14.19 -14.89 -13.41
CA GLN A 3 -15.17 -14.12 -12.65
C GLN A 3 -14.43 -13.06 -11.81
N ARG A 4 -14.80 -11.79 -11.97
CA ARG A 4 -14.32 -10.73 -11.09
C ARG A 4 -14.94 -11.01 -9.71
N GLY A 5 -14.10 -11.27 -8.71
CA GLY A 5 -14.57 -11.41 -7.32
C GLY A 5 -15.36 -10.19 -6.88
N THR A 6 -16.22 -10.36 -5.89
CA THR A 6 -17.03 -9.28 -5.31
C THR A 6 -16.14 -8.17 -4.75
N LEU A 7 -16.72 -7.00 -4.45
CA LEU A 7 -15.98 -5.93 -3.77
C LEU A 7 -15.37 -6.41 -2.44
N ALA A 8 -16.08 -7.27 -1.71
CA ALA A 8 -15.58 -7.89 -0.49
C ALA A 8 -14.36 -8.79 -0.76
N ASP A 9 -14.43 -9.70 -1.73
CA ASP A 9 -13.33 -10.60 -2.09
C ASP A 9 -12.07 -9.80 -2.48
N ARG A 10 -12.23 -8.70 -3.21
CA ARG A 10 -11.12 -7.83 -3.63
C ARG A 10 -10.49 -7.06 -2.47
N ILE A 11 -11.26 -6.73 -1.42
CA ILE A 11 -10.73 -6.11 -0.20
C ILE A 11 -10.00 -7.17 0.63
N GLU A 12 -10.66 -8.30 0.88
CA GLU A 12 -10.15 -9.42 1.68
C GLU A 12 -8.85 -10.00 1.12
N PHE A 13 -8.66 -9.96 -0.22
CA PHE A 13 -7.43 -10.35 -0.89
C PHE A 13 -6.15 -9.76 -0.24
N PHE A 14 -6.21 -8.56 0.34
CA PHE A 14 -5.06 -7.91 0.94
C PHE A 14 -4.80 -8.29 2.41
N GLN A 15 -5.74 -8.94 3.08
CA GLN A 15 -5.62 -9.23 4.51
C GLN A 15 -4.36 -10.05 4.84
N PRO A 16 -4.05 -11.17 4.15
CA PRO A 16 -2.86 -11.96 4.45
C PRO A 16 -1.55 -11.18 4.23
N VAL A 17 -1.55 -10.22 3.29
CA VAL A 17 -0.38 -9.37 2.99
C VAL A 17 -0.09 -8.46 4.18
N PHE A 18 -1.12 -7.85 4.78
CA PHE A 18 -0.94 -6.97 5.93
C PHE A 18 -0.58 -7.71 7.22
N GLU A 19 -1.14 -8.90 7.42
CA GLU A 19 -0.79 -9.77 8.54
C GLU A 19 0.68 -10.21 8.47
N ALA A 20 1.12 -10.72 7.32
CA ALA A 20 2.51 -11.13 7.11
C ALA A 20 3.48 -9.94 7.14
N GLY A 21 3.05 -8.77 6.68
CA GLY A 21 3.86 -7.54 6.64
C GLY A 21 3.94 -6.78 7.97
N GLY A 22 3.29 -7.25 9.04
CA GLY A 22 3.31 -6.57 10.33
C GLY A 22 2.56 -5.24 10.35
N ALA A 23 1.48 -5.13 9.56
CA ALA A 23 0.63 -3.94 9.48
C ALA A 23 -0.74 -4.18 10.16
N PRO A 24 -0.80 -4.30 11.50
CA PRO A 24 -2.00 -4.75 12.21
C PRO A 24 -3.20 -3.81 12.03
N LEU A 25 -2.97 -2.49 11.91
CA LEU A 25 -4.04 -1.55 11.61
C LEU A 25 -4.66 -1.83 10.24
N TYR A 26 -3.84 -2.03 9.21
CA TYR A 26 -4.35 -2.28 7.86
C TYR A 26 -5.02 -3.65 7.75
N ALA A 27 -4.50 -4.68 8.41
CA ALA A 27 -5.18 -5.97 8.51
C ALA A 27 -6.58 -5.82 9.13
N TYR A 28 -6.67 -5.10 10.25
CA TYR A 28 -7.94 -4.82 10.92
C TYR A 28 -8.91 -4.02 10.05
N LEU A 29 -8.48 -2.89 9.48
CA LEU A 29 -9.32 -2.06 8.60
C LEU A 29 -9.80 -2.85 7.38
N THR A 30 -8.97 -3.74 6.84
CA THR A 30 -9.32 -4.61 5.70
C THR A 30 -10.45 -5.57 6.08
N GLN A 31 -10.31 -6.26 7.22
CA GLN A 31 -11.34 -7.17 7.72
C GLN A 31 -12.67 -6.44 7.92
N ARG A 32 -12.63 -5.25 8.55
CA ARG A 32 -13.83 -4.46 8.82
C ARG A 32 -14.47 -3.94 7.54
N ALA A 33 -13.68 -3.45 6.59
CA ALA A 33 -14.16 -2.98 5.30
C ALA A 33 -14.80 -4.10 4.48
N ALA A 34 -14.17 -5.28 4.42
CA ALA A 34 -14.73 -6.44 3.72
C ALA A 34 -16.09 -6.85 4.27
N ALA A 35 -16.27 -6.83 5.60
CA ALA A 35 -17.55 -7.08 6.24
C ALA A 35 -18.57 -5.97 5.95
N GLU A 36 -18.18 -4.69 6.07
CA GLU A 36 -19.06 -3.53 5.90
C GLU A 36 -19.65 -3.45 4.48
N VAL A 37 -18.85 -3.76 3.45
CA VAL A 37 -19.30 -3.68 2.05
C VAL A 37 -20.37 -4.73 1.70
N THR A 38 -20.61 -5.72 2.55
CA THR A 38 -21.70 -6.68 2.37
C THR A 38 -23.08 -6.11 2.72
N TRP A 39 -23.13 -4.99 3.46
CA TRP A 39 -24.37 -4.32 3.86
C TRP A 39 -24.78 -3.32 2.77
N PRO A 40 -25.87 -3.55 2.01
CA PRO A 40 -26.21 -2.73 0.85
C PRO A 40 -26.50 -1.27 1.19
N THR A 41 -26.95 -0.99 2.41
CA THR A 41 -27.31 0.35 2.90
C THR A 41 -26.17 1.07 3.62
N SER A 42 -24.98 0.45 3.73
CA SER A 42 -23.84 1.10 4.39
C SER A 42 -23.38 2.34 3.61
N PRO A 43 -23.25 3.52 4.25
CA PRO A 43 -22.70 4.71 3.60
C PRO A 43 -21.30 4.48 3.02
N PHE A 44 -20.50 3.62 3.66
CA PHE A 44 -19.18 3.24 3.17
C PHE A 44 -19.30 2.41 1.89
N ARG A 45 -20.19 1.43 1.86
CA ARG A 45 -20.47 0.65 0.65
C ARG A 45 -20.94 1.55 -0.49
N LEU A 46 -21.89 2.44 -0.22
CA LEU A 46 -22.46 3.37 -1.20
C LEU A 46 -21.37 4.28 -1.80
N SER A 47 -20.45 4.80 -0.98
CA SER A 47 -19.34 5.63 -1.46
C SER A 47 -18.42 4.92 -2.48
N LEU A 48 -18.39 3.58 -2.45
CA LEU A 48 -17.57 2.75 -3.33
C LEU A 48 -18.32 2.19 -4.55
N GLU A 49 -19.61 2.51 -4.74
CA GLU A 49 -20.45 1.95 -5.82
C GLU A 49 -19.87 2.12 -7.22
N GLN A 50 -19.37 3.32 -7.51
CA GLN A 50 -18.75 3.65 -8.80
C GLN A 50 -17.50 2.82 -9.15
N PHE A 51 -16.92 2.12 -8.17
CA PHE A 51 -15.73 1.27 -8.37
C PHE A 51 -16.05 -0.23 -8.35
N ILE A 52 -17.33 -0.61 -8.32
CA ILE A 52 -17.71 -2.03 -8.23
C ILE A 52 -17.22 -2.81 -9.46
N ASP A 53 -17.32 -2.20 -10.64
CA ASP A 53 -16.90 -2.79 -11.91
C ASP A 53 -15.43 -2.52 -12.26
N GLU A 54 -14.70 -1.83 -11.37
CA GLU A 54 -13.30 -1.53 -11.61
C GLU A 54 -12.47 -2.82 -11.70
N ARG A 55 -11.49 -2.80 -12.61
CA ARG A 55 -10.56 -3.91 -12.81
C ARG A 55 -9.76 -4.19 -11.52
N PRO A 56 -9.67 -5.45 -11.03
CA PRO A 56 -8.97 -5.77 -9.79
C PRO A 56 -7.50 -5.32 -9.75
N GLU A 57 -6.84 -5.24 -10.90
CA GLU A 57 -5.44 -4.82 -11.04
C GLU A 57 -5.22 -3.34 -10.71
N ARG A 58 -6.30 -2.56 -10.58
CA ARG A 58 -6.24 -1.17 -10.08
C ARG A 58 -6.25 -1.10 -8.56
N PHE A 59 -6.33 -2.24 -7.86
CA PHE A 59 -6.17 -2.41 -6.41
C PHE A 59 -6.86 -1.30 -5.61
N LEU A 60 -8.19 -1.18 -5.79
CA LEU A 60 -9.01 -0.14 -5.15
C LEU A 60 -8.75 0.00 -3.66
N TRP A 61 -8.69 -1.11 -2.94
CA TRP A 61 -8.55 -1.08 -1.49
C TRP A 61 -7.23 -0.43 -1.04
N LEU A 62 -6.11 -0.74 -1.70
CA LEU A 62 -4.84 -0.07 -1.44
C LEU A 62 -4.90 1.44 -1.73
N ARG A 63 -5.63 1.87 -2.76
CA ARG A 63 -5.83 3.31 -3.04
C ARG A 63 -6.66 3.99 -1.94
N VAL A 64 -7.69 3.34 -1.43
CA VAL A 64 -8.50 3.87 -0.32
C VAL A 64 -7.65 4.00 0.95
N LEU A 65 -6.88 2.97 1.31
CA LEU A 65 -5.95 3.03 2.45
C LEU A 65 -4.92 4.16 2.28
N ALA A 66 -4.34 4.30 1.09
CA ALA A 66 -3.38 5.36 0.78
C ALA A 66 -4.00 6.75 0.85
N LEU A 67 -5.24 6.91 0.36
CA LEU A 67 -5.97 8.18 0.43
C LEU A 67 -6.22 8.60 1.88
N VAL A 68 -6.71 7.68 2.73
CA VAL A 68 -6.93 7.98 4.14
C VAL A 68 -5.62 8.27 4.86
N HIS A 69 -4.55 7.53 4.55
CA HIS A 69 -3.24 7.80 5.11
C HIS A 69 -2.70 9.17 4.68
N ARG A 70 -2.94 9.59 3.43
CA ARG A 70 -2.62 10.95 2.98
C ARG A 70 -3.34 12.00 3.82
N TRP A 71 -4.63 11.84 4.09
CA TRP A 71 -5.38 12.77 4.96
C TRP A 71 -4.83 12.81 6.38
N VAL A 72 -4.46 11.65 6.94
CA VAL A 72 -3.79 11.57 8.25
C VAL A 72 -2.47 12.35 8.24
N LEU A 73 -1.62 12.15 7.23
CA LEU A 73 -0.34 12.86 7.10
C LEU A 73 -0.51 14.37 6.86
N ALA A 74 -1.62 14.77 6.25
CA ALA A 74 -1.99 16.18 6.06
C ALA A 74 -2.59 16.83 7.33
N GLY A 75 -2.80 16.06 8.40
CA GLY A 75 -3.41 16.55 9.65
C GLY A 75 -4.93 16.70 9.58
N GLU A 76 -5.58 16.17 8.55
CA GLU A 76 -7.02 16.29 8.32
C GLU A 76 -7.85 15.29 9.15
N GLN A 77 -7.19 14.26 9.71
CA GLN A 77 -7.82 13.22 10.53
C GLN A 77 -7.05 13.03 11.86
N PRO A 78 -7.05 14.02 12.77
CA PRO A 78 -6.18 14.00 13.97
C PRO A 78 -6.50 12.86 14.95
N GLU A 79 -7.78 12.48 15.09
CA GLU A 79 -8.17 11.35 15.94
C GLU A 79 -7.71 10.01 15.34
N LEU A 80 -7.84 9.86 14.02
CA LEU A 80 -7.37 8.67 13.32
C LEU A 80 -5.84 8.58 13.32
N ALA A 81 -5.13 9.72 13.30
CA ALA A 81 -3.67 9.78 13.33
C ALA A 81 -3.07 9.08 14.56
N ALA A 82 -3.77 9.04 15.69
CA ALA A 82 -3.33 8.34 16.90
C ALA A 82 -3.11 6.83 16.69
N TYR A 83 -3.69 6.25 15.63
CA TYR A 83 -3.53 4.85 15.25
C TYR A 83 -2.42 4.61 14.20
N TYR A 84 -1.88 5.66 13.59
CA TYR A 84 -0.88 5.56 12.52
C TYR A 84 0.54 5.86 13.05
N PRO A 85 1.44 4.87 13.16
CA PRO A 85 2.81 5.09 13.62
C PRO A 85 3.60 6.09 12.78
N THR A 86 3.31 6.13 11.48
CA THR A 86 3.90 7.07 10.51
C THR A 86 3.50 8.53 10.75
N ALA A 87 2.46 8.78 11.56
CA ALA A 87 2.03 10.09 12.01
C ALA A 87 2.30 10.32 13.52
N GLY A 88 3.12 9.46 14.15
CA GLY A 88 3.43 9.52 15.59
C GLY A 88 2.41 8.84 16.50
N GLY A 89 1.39 8.19 15.93
CA GLY A 89 0.40 7.42 16.68
C GLY A 89 0.98 6.17 17.33
N THR A 90 0.45 5.80 18.48
CA THR A 90 0.88 4.61 19.25
C THR A 90 -0.25 3.66 19.57
N LEU A 91 -1.49 3.99 19.19
CA LEU A 91 -2.65 3.15 19.45
C LEU A 91 -2.69 1.95 18.51
N GLY A 92 -3.06 0.80 19.05
CA GLY A 92 -3.32 -0.41 18.27
C GLY A 92 -4.72 -0.42 17.63
N PRO A 93 -5.03 -1.41 16.79
CA PRO A 93 -6.32 -1.51 16.12
C PRO A 93 -7.49 -1.57 17.12
N ALA A 94 -8.55 -0.82 16.86
CA ALA A 94 -9.73 -0.73 17.70
C ALA A 94 -10.98 -0.40 16.88
N SER A 95 -12.17 -0.69 17.42
CA SER A 95 -13.45 -0.35 16.77
C SER A 95 -13.56 1.13 16.41
N VAL A 96 -13.08 2.00 17.31
CA VAL A 96 -13.04 3.46 17.08
C VAL A 96 -12.20 3.81 15.86
N ALA A 97 -11.07 3.13 15.61
CA ALA A 97 -10.26 3.37 14.42
C ALA A 97 -11.02 3.03 13.13
N TRP A 98 -11.82 1.95 13.17
CA TRP A 98 -12.68 1.59 12.05
C TRP A 98 -13.77 2.63 11.82
N ASP A 99 -14.46 3.07 12.88
CA ASP A 99 -15.51 4.09 12.74
C ASP A 99 -14.96 5.40 12.16
N LEU A 100 -13.82 5.88 12.66
CA LEU A 100 -13.13 7.05 12.14
C LEU A 100 -12.73 6.90 10.66
N PHE A 101 -12.17 5.74 10.30
CA PHE A 101 -11.78 5.44 8.91
C PHE A 101 -13.00 5.40 7.98
N ARG A 102 -14.05 4.67 8.38
CA ARG A 102 -15.29 4.53 7.64
C ARG A 102 -15.90 5.90 7.38
N ASP A 103 -16.03 6.71 8.43
CA ASP A 103 -16.65 8.02 8.36
C ASP A 103 -15.82 9.00 7.50
N ALA A 104 -14.49 8.92 7.57
CA ALA A 104 -13.61 9.70 6.69
C ALA A 104 -13.86 9.37 5.21
N VAL A 105 -13.91 8.08 4.84
CA VAL A 105 -14.17 7.68 3.46
C VAL A 105 -15.58 8.06 3.01
N SER A 106 -16.60 7.77 3.83
CA SER A 106 -18.00 8.04 3.50
C SER A 106 -18.29 9.53 3.30
N ARG A 107 -17.67 10.41 4.08
CA ARG A 107 -17.85 11.87 3.97
C ARG A 107 -17.40 12.42 2.61
N HIS A 108 -16.39 11.79 2.01
CA HIS A 108 -15.80 12.20 0.73
C HIS A 108 -16.35 11.40 -0.47
N GLY A 109 -17.43 10.63 -0.30
CA GLY A 109 -17.98 9.73 -1.32
C GLY A 109 -18.12 10.34 -2.72
N PRO A 110 -18.72 11.54 -2.88
CA PRO A 110 -18.83 12.21 -4.18
C PRO A 110 -17.49 12.57 -4.83
N GLU A 111 -16.44 12.81 -4.05
CA GLU A 111 -15.11 13.23 -4.52
C GLU A 111 -14.17 12.04 -4.79
N LEU A 112 -14.51 10.84 -4.30
CA LEU A 112 -13.66 9.65 -4.45
C LEU A 112 -13.22 9.35 -5.89
N PRO A 113 -14.02 9.56 -6.97
CA PRO A 113 -13.56 9.31 -8.34
C PRO A 113 -12.31 10.09 -8.71
N GLU A 114 -12.31 11.37 -8.34
CA GLU A 114 -11.20 12.27 -8.60
C GLU A 114 -10.01 11.92 -7.70
N LEU A 115 -10.28 11.72 -6.40
CA LEU A 115 -9.24 11.41 -5.42
C LEU A 115 -8.54 10.06 -5.67
N LEU A 116 -9.26 9.09 -6.24
CA LEU A 116 -8.77 7.75 -6.52
C LEU A 116 -8.43 7.55 -8.02
N CYS A 117 -8.46 8.60 -8.85
CA CYS A 117 -8.26 8.45 -10.30
C CYS A 117 -6.87 7.90 -10.65
N LEU A 118 -5.86 8.27 -9.87
CA LEU A 118 -4.47 7.90 -10.12
C LEU A 118 -4.23 6.42 -9.84
N PRO A 119 -3.51 5.71 -10.73
CA PRO A 119 -3.13 4.33 -10.47
C PRO A 119 -2.12 4.28 -9.31
N LEU A 120 -2.06 3.13 -8.63
CA LEU A 120 -0.96 2.88 -7.71
C LEU A 120 0.35 2.72 -8.46
N GLN A 121 1.38 3.37 -7.94
CA GLN A 121 2.76 3.18 -8.37
C GLN A 121 3.46 2.34 -7.31
N HIS A 122 3.87 1.14 -7.70
CA HIS A 122 4.58 0.20 -6.84
C HIS A 122 6.06 0.56 -6.75
N ASN A 123 6.39 1.79 -6.36
CA ASN A 123 7.77 2.17 -6.04
C ASN A 123 8.19 1.55 -4.71
N GLU A 124 8.30 0.23 -4.73
CA GLU A 124 8.76 -0.61 -3.64
C GLU A 124 10.29 -0.58 -3.63
N VAL A 125 10.86 -0.18 -2.49
CA VAL A 125 12.30 0.08 -2.34
C VAL A 125 13.10 -1.22 -2.32
N GLY A 126 12.53 -2.33 -1.86
CA GLY A 126 13.11 -3.67 -1.92
C GLY A 126 13.49 -4.12 -3.33
N ARG A 127 12.85 -3.61 -4.40
CA ARG A 127 13.29 -3.83 -5.79
C ARG A 127 14.70 -3.32 -6.08
N ALA A 128 15.21 -2.39 -5.27
CA ALA A 128 16.62 -1.98 -5.35
C ALA A 128 17.59 -3.14 -5.07
N ALA A 129 17.16 -4.22 -4.40
CA ALA A 129 17.97 -5.42 -4.18
C ALA A 129 18.35 -6.10 -5.50
N ALA A 130 17.39 -6.26 -6.41
CA ALA A 130 17.64 -6.84 -7.73
C ALA A 130 18.58 -5.96 -8.57
N LEU A 131 18.37 -4.64 -8.53
CA LEU A 131 19.23 -3.65 -9.19
C LEU A 131 20.66 -3.72 -8.64
N ALA A 132 20.82 -3.73 -7.31
CA ALA A 132 22.11 -3.85 -6.65
C ALA A 132 22.87 -5.10 -7.09
N CYS A 133 22.23 -6.28 -7.06
CA CYS A 133 22.84 -7.53 -7.51
C CYS A 133 23.27 -7.45 -8.97
N GLY A 134 22.40 -6.99 -9.87
CA GLY A 134 22.70 -6.88 -11.30
C GLY A 134 23.84 -5.90 -11.59
N PHE A 135 23.81 -4.73 -10.98
CA PHE A 135 24.85 -3.72 -11.18
C PHE A 135 26.21 -4.13 -10.60
N MET A 136 26.24 -4.79 -9.43
CA MET A 136 27.48 -5.35 -8.89
C MET A 136 28.08 -6.42 -9.81
N LEU A 137 27.23 -7.29 -10.39
CA LEU A 137 27.67 -8.30 -11.36
C LEU A 137 28.29 -7.65 -12.61
N VAL A 138 27.55 -6.73 -13.25
CA VAL A 138 28.02 -6.02 -14.45
C VAL A 138 29.30 -5.22 -14.16
N SER A 139 29.37 -4.53 -13.02
CA SER A 139 30.55 -3.75 -12.65
C SER A 139 31.79 -4.63 -12.46
N ARG A 140 31.63 -5.85 -11.92
CA ARG A 140 32.73 -6.80 -11.73
C ARG A 140 33.29 -7.31 -13.07
N GLU A 141 32.43 -7.53 -14.05
CA GLU A 141 32.81 -8.04 -15.37
C GLU A 141 33.40 -6.95 -16.27
N ILE A 142 32.70 -5.81 -16.38
CA ILE A 142 33.01 -4.76 -17.36
C ILE A 142 34.05 -3.75 -16.85
N LYS A 143 34.15 -3.57 -15.53
CA LYS A 143 35.12 -2.65 -14.87
C LYS A 143 35.04 -1.20 -15.37
N LEU A 144 33.85 -0.74 -15.76
CA LEU A 144 33.56 0.65 -16.14
C LEU A 144 32.52 1.27 -15.20
N PRO A 145 32.49 2.62 -15.07
CA PRO A 145 31.44 3.30 -14.31
C PRO A 145 30.04 3.01 -14.86
N LEU A 146 29.08 2.77 -13.97
CA LEU A 146 27.67 2.59 -14.33
C LEU A 146 26.91 3.92 -14.25
N ARG A 147 26.08 4.19 -15.26
CA ARG A 147 25.10 5.29 -15.26
C ARG A 147 23.70 4.70 -15.40
N LEU A 148 22.83 4.99 -14.44
CA LEU A 148 21.43 4.57 -14.45
C LEU A 148 20.54 5.66 -15.07
N LEU A 149 19.72 5.28 -16.04
CA LEU A 149 18.61 6.07 -16.56
C LEU A 149 17.32 5.25 -16.39
N GLU A 150 16.43 5.71 -15.52
CA GLU A 150 15.12 5.08 -15.29
C GLU A 150 14.02 5.97 -15.87
N VAL A 151 13.34 5.48 -16.91
CA VAL A 151 12.20 6.18 -17.51
C VAL A 151 11.00 6.00 -16.60
N GLY A 152 10.38 7.11 -16.17
CA GLY A 152 9.22 7.06 -15.29
C GLY A 152 9.56 6.75 -13.83
N ALA A 153 10.74 7.17 -13.35
CA ALA A 153 11.22 6.90 -11.99
C ALA A 153 10.30 7.42 -10.85
N SER A 154 9.30 8.25 -11.16
CA SER A 154 8.35 8.83 -10.21
C SER A 154 9.10 9.53 -9.07
N ALA A 155 8.92 9.14 -7.81
CA ALA A 155 9.67 9.69 -6.66
C ALA A 155 11.19 9.41 -6.69
N GLY A 156 11.70 8.68 -7.68
CA GLY A 156 13.13 8.43 -7.89
C GLY A 156 13.75 7.48 -6.86
N LEU A 157 12.95 6.68 -6.16
CA LEU A 157 13.45 5.83 -5.07
C LEU A 157 14.49 4.82 -5.54
N LEU A 158 14.32 4.24 -6.73
CA LEU A 158 15.24 3.24 -7.30
C LEU A 158 16.48 3.86 -7.98
N LEU A 159 16.45 5.15 -8.30
CA LEU A 159 17.64 5.89 -8.74
C LEU A 159 18.72 5.94 -7.65
N ARG A 160 18.33 5.72 -6.39
CA ARG A 160 19.19 5.71 -5.21
C ARG A 160 19.43 4.30 -4.67
N TRP A 161 19.44 3.29 -5.55
CA TRP A 161 19.57 1.88 -5.15
C TRP A 161 20.79 1.63 -4.23
N ASP A 162 21.89 2.34 -4.46
CA ASP A 162 23.16 2.26 -3.73
C ASP A 162 23.05 2.78 -2.29
N TYR A 163 22.20 3.77 -2.05
CA TYR A 163 21.92 4.31 -0.72
C TYR A 163 21.34 3.26 0.25
N TYR A 164 20.70 2.23 -0.28
CA TYR A 164 20.06 1.19 0.54
C TYR A 164 21.00 0.04 0.91
N LEU A 165 22.17 -0.10 0.26
CA LEU A 165 23.06 -1.27 0.42
C LEU A 165 23.41 -1.59 1.88
N GLY A 166 23.73 -0.57 2.68
CA GLY A 166 24.09 -0.73 4.09
C GLY A 166 22.92 -0.58 5.07
N ARG A 167 21.67 -0.67 4.61
CA ARG A 167 20.49 -0.58 5.49
C ARG A 167 20.21 -1.96 6.09
N PRO A 168 19.96 -2.08 7.41
CA PRO A 168 19.72 -3.38 8.03
C PRO A 168 18.59 -4.20 7.40
N TRP A 169 17.51 -3.53 6.99
CA TRP A 169 16.38 -4.19 6.32
C TRP A 169 16.73 -4.65 4.90
N PHE A 170 17.68 -4.00 4.22
CA PHE A 170 18.09 -4.34 2.86
C PHE A 170 18.97 -5.58 2.85
N GLU A 171 19.91 -5.68 3.79
CA GLU A 171 20.72 -6.88 3.99
C GLU A 171 19.87 -8.11 4.33
N ALA A 172 18.83 -7.92 5.17
CA ALA A 172 17.91 -8.99 5.57
C ALA A 172 17.15 -9.62 4.38
N LEU A 173 16.94 -8.88 3.28
CA LEU A 173 16.32 -9.41 2.07
C LEU A 173 17.15 -10.55 1.44
N PHE A 174 18.48 -10.49 1.52
CA PHE A 174 19.35 -11.51 0.94
C PHE A 174 19.52 -12.74 1.82
N VAL A 175 19.41 -12.57 3.14
CA VAL A 175 19.49 -13.69 4.11
C VAL A 175 18.24 -14.57 4.02
N THR A 176 17.07 -13.96 3.81
CA THR A 176 15.79 -14.69 3.75
C THR A 176 15.68 -15.57 2.50
N ILE A 177 16.35 -15.20 1.40
CA ILE A 177 16.39 -15.98 0.15
C ILE A 177 17.22 -17.27 0.31
N GLN A 178 18.22 -17.30 1.20
CA GLN A 178 19.07 -18.48 1.41
C GLN A 178 18.41 -19.61 2.21
N VAL A 179 17.24 -19.39 2.82
CA VAL A 179 16.53 -20.39 3.65
C VAL A 179 15.50 -21.20 2.84
N ARG A 180 15.38 -20.97 1.53
CA ARG A 180 14.43 -21.68 0.64
C ARG A 180 15.07 -22.27 -0.63
N ALA A 181 16.34 -22.65 -0.56
CA ALA A 181 17.02 -23.45 -1.60
C ALA A 181 17.27 -24.87 -1.12
#